data_AF-A0AAD6MQU7-F1
#
_entry.id   AF-A0AAD6MQU7-F1
#
_cell.length_a   1.000
_cell.length_b   1.000
_cell.length_c   1.000
_cell.angle_alpha   90.00
_cell.angle_beta   90.00
_cell.angle_gamma   90.00
#
_symmetry.space_group_name_H-M   'P 1'
#
loop_
_entity.id
_entity.type
_entity.pdbx_description
1 polymer ?
#
loop_
_entity_poly.entity_id
_entity_poly.type
_entity_poly.pdbx_seq_one_letter_code
_entity_poly.pdbx_strand_id
1 'polypeptide(L)'
;MANATQALRLLQSLQKEQGDLKQKLRSQNPSQKSATPNNPPSKRRSDVSISNLSDPTPASLEADLTHYKVGAYHSQELFSKLRFSYLEQVTKEKFLRAIVGDPPLVVGHNENVELETQLAEVKAELKARKEEARVMIEEMEKMSRDLASRYKDVEIQETQLTELPESIENLESTIAGLRAKQVASMDTSNPRSSQNLTLPATMELLSEREAELAALNRQIAAVQNSLPRKTREAEAIERECSVLERRKEEAIMQAREARRKKQKGETDGTEEMGKWYRGAEEILKEMVGIEG
;
A
#
# COMPACT_ATOMS: atom_id res chain seq x y z
N MET A 1 -10.92 25.30 1.83
CA MET A 1 -12.31 25.81 1.77
C MET A 1 -12.52 26.99 0.80
N ALA A 2 -11.65 28.00 0.72
CA ALA A 2 -11.93 29.22 -0.06
C ALA A 2 -12.08 29.05 -1.59
N ASN A 3 -11.40 28.08 -2.21
CA ASN A 3 -11.40 27.96 -3.69
C ASN A 3 -12.69 27.32 -4.25
N ALA A 4 -13.35 26.42 -3.51
CA ALA A 4 -14.55 25.73 -3.98
C ALA A 4 -15.73 26.70 -4.19
N THR A 5 -15.89 27.68 -3.31
CA THR A 5 -16.93 28.71 -3.42
C THR A 5 -16.62 29.74 -4.51
N GLN A 6 -15.36 29.93 -4.88
CA GLN A 6 -14.96 30.75 -6.04
C GLN A 6 -15.25 30.00 -7.36
N ALA A 7 -14.91 28.72 -7.45
CA ALA A 7 -15.20 27.88 -8.63
C ALA A 7 -16.71 27.81 -8.93
N LEU A 8 -17.55 27.63 -7.90
CA LEU A 8 -19.01 27.65 -8.06
C LEU A 8 -19.55 29.00 -8.56
N ARG A 9 -18.98 30.12 -8.13
CA ARG A 9 -19.36 31.46 -8.63
C ARG A 9 -18.98 31.64 -10.11
N LEU A 10 -17.81 31.14 -10.54
CA LEU A 10 -17.36 31.20 -11.93
C LEU A 10 -18.22 30.33 -12.86
N LEU A 11 -18.62 29.14 -12.42
CA LEU A 11 -19.60 28.32 -13.15
C LEU A 11 -20.96 29.02 -13.26
N GLN A 12 -21.41 29.68 -12.19
CA GLN A 12 -22.69 30.39 -12.18
C GLN A 12 -22.67 31.67 -13.04
N SER A 13 -21.53 32.33 -13.21
CA SER A 13 -21.40 33.45 -14.18
C SER A 13 -21.40 32.94 -15.63
N LEU A 14 -20.64 31.90 -15.95
CA LEU A 14 -20.61 31.32 -17.30
C LEU A 14 -21.99 30.78 -17.73
N GLN A 15 -22.76 30.20 -16.82
CA GLN A 15 -24.12 29.76 -17.11
C GLN A 15 -25.08 30.92 -17.40
N LYS A 16 -24.90 32.08 -16.75
CA LYS A 16 -25.66 33.30 -17.06
C LYS A 16 -25.29 33.86 -18.42
N GLU A 17 -24.00 33.95 -18.74
CA GLU A 17 -23.52 34.42 -20.05
C GLU A 17 -24.00 33.53 -21.21
N GLN A 18 -24.01 32.20 -21.05
CA GLN A 18 -24.62 31.30 -22.04
C GLN A 18 -26.14 31.49 -22.18
N GLY A 19 -26.84 31.81 -21.09
CA GLY A 19 -28.26 32.15 -21.12
C GLY A 19 -28.52 33.42 -21.94
N ASP A 20 -27.70 34.45 -21.71
CA ASP A 20 -27.80 35.75 -22.38
C ASP A 20 -27.42 35.66 -23.87
N LEU A 21 -26.37 34.91 -24.21
CA LEU A 21 -26.00 34.59 -25.59
C LEU A 21 -27.13 33.85 -26.34
N LYS A 22 -27.82 32.90 -25.68
CA LYS A 22 -28.98 32.21 -26.27
C LYS A 22 -30.18 33.15 -26.47
N GLN A 23 -30.39 34.12 -25.59
CA GLN A 23 -31.42 35.16 -25.81
C GLN A 23 -31.03 36.10 -26.96
N LYS A 24 -29.74 36.46 -27.08
CA LYS A 24 -29.21 37.31 -28.15
C LYS A 24 -29.25 36.67 -29.54
N LEU A 25 -29.02 35.35 -29.65
CA LEU A 25 -29.26 34.61 -30.89
C LEU A 25 -30.76 34.51 -31.23
N ARG A 26 -31.65 34.46 -30.23
CA ARG A 26 -33.10 34.36 -30.45
C ARG A 26 -33.73 35.67 -30.91
N SER A 27 -33.11 36.82 -30.66
CA SER A 27 -33.60 38.15 -31.08
C SER A 27 -33.12 38.61 -32.46
N GLN A 28 -32.23 37.87 -33.14
CA GLN A 28 -31.70 38.24 -34.47
C GLN A 28 -32.37 37.55 -35.68
N ASN A 29 -33.42 36.75 -35.48
CA ASN A 29 -34.22 36.21 -36.59
C ASN A 29 -35.51 37.03 -36.83
N PRO A 30 -35.56 37.90 -37.85
CA PRO A 30 -36.82 38.52 -38.28
C PRO A 30 -37.67 37.49 -39.05
N SER A 31 -38.62 36.86 -38.35
CA SER A 31 -39.63 36.01 -38.99
C SER A 31 -40.50 36.84 -39.94
N GLN A 32 -40.36 36.63 -41.25
CA GLN A 32 -41.30 37.18 -42.23
C GLN A 32 -42.67 36.53 -42.04
N LYS A 33 -43.60 37.31 -41.48
CA LYS A 33 -45.04 37.05 -41.56
C LYS A 33 -45.53 37.59 -42.90
N SER A 34 -46.18 36.76 -43.71
CA SER A 34 -47.08 37.23 -44.76
C SER A 34 -48.41 36.49 -44.62
N ALA A 35 -49.40 37.17 -44.04
CA ALA A 35 -50.76 36.66 -43.95
C ALA A 35 -51.42 36.67 -45.34
N THR A 36 -52.23 35.66 -45.62
CA THR A 36 -53.31 35.77 -46.62
C THR A 36 -54.29 36.88 -46.18
N PRO A 37 -54.89 37.62 -47.12
CA PRO A 37 -56.28 37.28 -47.44
C PRO A 37 -56.77 37.60 -48.88
N ASN A 38 -57.93 37.01 -49.22
CA ASN A 38 -58.99 37.51 -50.11
C ASN A 38 -58.85 37.52 -51.66
N ASN A 39 -59.60 36.58 -52.26
CA ASN A 39 -60.47 36.74 -53.46
C ASN A 39 -61.60 37.79 -53.21
N PRO A 40 -62.48 38.18 -54.18
CA PRO A 40 -62.52 37.97 -55.64
C PRO A 40 -62.43 39.37 -56.34
N PRO A 41 -63.24 39.88 -57.32
CA PRO A 41 -64.28 39.33 -58.24
C PRO A 41 -63.67 38.73 -59.54
N SER A 42 -64.34 38.10 -60.52
CA SER A 42 -65.71 38.07 -61.10
C SER A 42 -66.05 39.17 -62.15
N LYS A 43 -66.33 38.71 -63.39
CA LYS A 43 -66.94 39.41 -64.54
C LYS A 43 -66.19 40.59 -65.19
N ARG A 44 -65.68 40.35 -66.41
CA ARG A 44 -66.19 41.05 -67.60
C ARG A 44 -66.65 40.03 -68.64
N ARG A 45 -67.87 40.21 -69.14
CA ARG A 45 -68.42 39.50 -70.31
C ARG A 45 -68.31 40.44 -71.52
N SER A 46 -67.93 39.86 -72.65
CA SER A 46 -68.20 40.31 -74.02
C SER A 46 -67.88 39.09 -74.89
N ASP A 47 -68.84 38.25 -75.26
CA ASP A 47 -69.98 38.60 -76.11
C ASP A 47 -69.51 39.36 -77.34
N VAL A 48 -68.99 38.60 -78.30
CA VAL A 48 -69.17 38.89 -79.72
C VAL A 48 -70.12 37.82 -80.22
N SER A 49 -71.42 38.15 -80.13
CA SER A 49 -72.49 37.36 -80.69
C SER A 49 -72.29 37.11 -82.18
N ILE A 50 -72.38 35.84 -82.55
CA ILE A 50 -73.07 35.31 -83.75
C ILE A 50 -73.50 36.38 -84.76
N SER A 51 -72.67 36.63 -85.78
CA SER A 51 -73.00 37.15 -87.12
C SER A 51 -71.67 37.47 -87.83
N ASN A 52 -71.37 37.02 -89.05
CA ASN A 52 -72.22 36.47 -90.09
C ASN A 52 -71.65 35.19 -90.70
N LEU A 53 -72.54 34.23 -90.96
CA LEU A 53 -72.42 33.34 -92.11
C LEU A 53 -72.66 34.20 -93.36
N SER A 54 -71.62 34.90 -93.82
CA SER A 54 -71.61 35.65 -95.08
C SER A 54 -70.49 35.11 -95.95
N ASP A 55 -70.85 34.64 -97.14
CA ASP A 55 -69.91 33.99 -98.06
C ASP A 55 -68.66 34.83 -98.30
N PRO A 56 -67.47 34.21 -98.40
CA PRO A 56 -66.19 34.92 -98.53
C PRO A 56 -66.13 35.66 -99.87
N THR A 57 -66.59 36.91 -99.85
CA THR A 57 -66.53 37.81 -100.99
C THR A 57 -65.07 38.25 -101.15
N PRO A 58 -64.44 38.17 -102.34
CA PRO A 58 -62.99 38.33 -102.50
C PRO A 58 -62.42 39.63 -101.94
N ALA A 59 -63.20 40.73 -101.96
CA ALA A 59 -62.82 42.02 -101.38
C ALA A 59 -62.62 41.98 -99.85
N SER A 60 -63.32 41.10 -99.13
CA SER A 60 -63.17 40.93 -97.68
C SER A 60 -61.82 40.25 -97.35
N LEU A 61 -61.47 39.22 -98.11
CA LEU A 61 -60.19 38.51 -97.95
C LEU A 61 -58.98 39.39 -98.30
N GLU A 62 -59.12 40.29 -99.28
CA GLU A 62 -58.08 41.27 -99.63
C GLU A 62 -57.90 42.34 -98.54
N ALA A 63 -59.00 42.79 -97.91
CA ALA A 63 -58.94 43.69 -96.75
C ALA A 63 -58.25 43.03 -95.54
N ASP A 64 -58.57 41.77 -95.24
CA ASP A 64 -57.88 41.01 -94.18
C ASP A 64 -56.40 40.80 -94.50
N LEU A 65 -56.05 40.37 -95.72
CA LEU A 65 -54.65 40.17 -96.12
C LEU A 65 -53.84 41.47 -96.09
N THR A 66 -54.42 42.61 -96.46
CA THR A 66 -53.75 43.92 -96.33
C THR A 66 -53.62 44.34 -94.88
N HIS A 67 -54.62 44.12 -94.02
CA HIS A 67 -54.52 44.34 -92.58
C HIS A 67 -53.44 43.46 -91.92
N TYR A 68 -53.39 42.15 -92.22
CA TYR A 68 -52.32 41.27 -91.73
C TYR A 68 -50.94 41.66 -92.27
N LYS A 69 -50.84 42.13 -93.52
CA LYS A 69 -49.57 42.58 -94.11
C LYS A 69 -49.09 43.89 -93.46
N VAL A 70 -49.98 44.86 -93.25
CA VAL A 70 -49.66 46.10 -92.51
C VAL A 70 -49.34 45.80 -91.04
N GLY A 71 -50.06 44.90 -90.38
CA GLY A 71 -49.75 44.43 -89.03
C GLY A 71 -48.43 43.66 -88.93
N ALA A 72 -48.07 42.89 -89.95
CA ALA A 72 -46.78 42.22 -90.04
C ALA A 72 -45.62 43.21 -90.21
N TYR A 73 -45.76 44.23 -91.07
CA TYR A 73 -44.76 45.29 -91.17
C TYR A 73 -44.68 46.13 -89.89
N HIS A 74 -45.81 46.49 -89.28
CA HIS A 74 -45.84 47.26 -88.03
C HIS A 74 -45.21 46.50 -86.86
N SER A 75 -45.47 45.19 -86.75
CA SER A 75 -44.81 44.35 -85.75
C SER A 75 -43.32 44.17 -86.04
N GLN A 76 -42.90 44.00 -87.30
CA GLN A 76 -41.47 43.97 -87.67
C GLN A 76 -40.76 45.28 -87.31
N GLU A 77 -41.37 46.44 -87.56
CA GLU A 77 -40.84 47.73 -87.14
C GLU A 77 -40.75 47.86 -85.62
N LEU A 78 -41.80 47.45 -84.90
CA LEU A 78 -41.83 47.52 -83.43
C LEU A 78 -40.77 46.58 -82.82
N PHE A 79 -40.63 45.36 -83.32
CA PHE A 79 -39.60 44.41 -82.89
C PHE A 79 -38.20 44.87 -83.28
N SER A 80 -38.01 45.52 -84.44
CA SER A 80 -36.73 46.11 -84.83
C SER A 80 -36.33 47.25 -83.90
N LYS A 81 -37.25 48.18 -83.60
CA LYS A 81 -37.06 49.28 -82.64
C LYS A 81 -36.79 48.76 -81.22
N LEU A 82 -37.53 47.74 -80.76
CA LEU A 82 -37.32 47.09 -79.47
C LEU A 82 -35.95 46.39 -79.38
N ARG A 83 -35.56 45.66 -80.44
CA ARG A 83 -34.25 44.98 -80.52
C ARG A 83 -33.10 45.99 -80.53
N PHE A 84 -33.22 47.09 -81.26
CA PHE A 84 -32.23 48.16 -81.27
C PHE A 84 -32.09 48.80 -79.88
N SER A 85 -33.21 49.20 -79.27
CA SER A 85 -33.24 49.78 -77.92
C SER A 85 -32.66 48.82 -76.86
N TYR A 86 -32.95 47.52 -76.95
CA TYR A 86 -32.40 46.52 -76.02
C TYR A 86 -30.89 46.36 -76.20
N LEU A 87 -30.38 46.27 -77.42
CA LEU A 87 -28.94 46.19 -77.69
C LEU A 87 -28.21 47.45 -77.23
N GLU A 88 -28.79 48.63 -77.47
CA GLU A 88 -28.26 49.91 -77.01
C GLU A 88 -28.25 49.99 -75.47
N GLN A 89 -29.32 49.56 -74.80
CA GLN A 89 -29.39 49.55 -73.34
C GLN A 89 -28.38 48.56 -72.72
N VAL A 90 -28.30 47.33 -73.24
CA VAL A 90 -27.34 46.31 -72.76
C VAL A 90 -25.90 46.75 -72.98
N THR A 91 -25.59 47.39 -74.11
CA THR A 91 -24.23 47.90 -74.37
C THR A 91 -23.89 49.10 -73.49
N LYS A 92 -24.82 50.03 -73.28
CA LYS A 92 -24.67 51.14 -72.31
C LYS A 92 -24.49 50.63 -70.88
N GLU A 93 -25.30 49.67 -70.44
CA GLU A 93 -25.17 49.08 -69.10
C GLU A 93 -23.83 48.36 -68.96
N LYS A 94 -23.39 47.60 -69.97
CA LYS A 94 -22.07 46.94 -69.97
C LYS A 94 -20.92 47.95 -69.92
N PHE A 95 -21.03 49.08 -70.64
CA PHE A 95 -20.03 50.15 -70.58
C PHE A 95 -20.01 50.85 -69.22
N LEU A 96 -21.18 51.20 -68.67
CA LEU A 96 -21.27 51.80 -67.33
C LEU A 96 -20.77 50.83 -66.26
N ARG A 97 -21.08 49.53 -66.35
CA ARG A 97 -20.56 48.52 -65.43
C ARG A 97 -19.05 48.30 -65.56
N ALA A 98 -18.47 48.55 -66.74
CA ALA A 98 -17.01 48.49 -66.95
C ALA A 98 -16.26 49.77 -66.49
N ILE A 99 -16.96 50.90 -66.36
CA ILE A 99 -16.37 52.19 -65.92
C ILE A 99 -16.66 52.47 -64.43
N VAL A 100 -17.81 52.03 -63.93
CA VAL A 100 -18.36 52.33 -62.59
C VAL A 100 -18.38 51.10 -61.68
N GLY A 101 -18.38 49.89 -62.24
CA GLY A 101 -18.16 48.69 -61.44
C GLY A 101 -16.70 48.61 -60.99
N ASP A 102 -16.47 48.02 -59.81
CA ASP A 102 -15.11 47.81 -59.30
C ASP A 102 -14.27 47.10 -60.36
N PRO A 103 -13.12 47.68 -60.78
CA PRO A 103 -12.17 46.98 -61.64
C PRO A 103 -11.77 45.66 -60.99
N PRO A 104 -11.59 44.57 -61.78
CA PRO A 104 -11.07 43.34 -61.21
C PRO A 104 -9.74 43.62 -60.53
N LEU A 105 -9.63 43.22 -59.25
CA LEU A 105 -8.39 43.32 -58.47
C LEU A 105 -7.31 42.45 -59.13
N VAL A 106 -6.54 43.05 -60.03
CA VAL A 106 -5.33 42.45 -60.59
C VAL A 106 -4.25 42.57 -59.52
N VAL A 107 -4.28 41.65 -58.55
CA VAL A 107 -3.29 41.52 -57.48
C VAL A 107 -1.90 41.48 -58.14
N GLY A 108 -1.04 42.44 -57.80
CA GLY A 108 0.27 42.55 -58.42
C GLY A 108 1.11 41.29 -58.14
N HIS A 109 2.09 40.97 -59.00
CA HIS A 109 3.01 39.86 -58.69
C HIS A 109 3.73 40.10 -57.35
N ASN A 110 4.14 41.34 -57.09
CA ASN A 110 4.78 41.74 -55.82
C ASN A 110 3.83 41.57 -54.62
N GLU A 111 2.56 41.98 -54.74
CA GLU A 111 1.55 41.83 -53.69
C GLU A 111 1.25 40.34 -53.41
N ASN A 112 1.19 39.49 -54.44
CA ASN A 112 1.09 38.05 -54.25
C ASN A 112 2.31 37.48 -53.52
N VAL A 113 3.54 37.90 -53.87
CA VAL A 113 4.77 37.47 -53.18
C VAL A 113 4.79 37.93 -51.72
N GLU A 114 4.39 39.17 -51.43
CA GLU A 114 4.26 39.68 -50.06
C GLU A 114 3.22 38.86 -49.26
N LEU A 115 2.04 38.60 -49.83
CA LEU A 115 1.02 37.75 -49.21
C LEU A 115 1.48 36.30 -49.02
N GLU A 116 2.24 35.73 -49.97
CA GLU A 116 2.84 34.40 -49.84
C GLU A 116 3.88 34.33 -48.71
N THR A 117 4.69 35.37 -48.51
CA THR A 117 5.65 35.43 -47.39
C THR A 117 4.93 35.51 -46.04
N GLN A 118 3.97 36.41 -45.88
CA GLN A 118 3.16 36.52 -44.65
C GLN A 118 2.41 35.21 -44.36
N LEU A 119 1.86 34.56 -45.39
CA LEU A 119 1.16 33.29 -45.28
C LEU A 119 2.10 32.12 -44.97
N ALA A 120 3.37 32.18 -45.38
CA ALA A 120 4.40 31.22 -44.97
C ALA A 120 4.79 31.41 -43.49
N GLU A 121 4.96 32.65 -43.03
CA GLU A 121 5.24 33.00 -41.63
C GLU A 121 4.11 32.54 -40.70
N VAL A 122 2.87 32.92 -40.99
CA VAL A 122 1.68 32.51 -40.20
C VAL A 122 1.49 30.99 -40.22
N LYS A 123 1.80 30.31 -41.34
CA LYS A 123 1.81 28.83 -41.38
C LYS A 123 2.92 28.22 -40.52
N ALA A 124 4.09 28.85 -40.43
CA ALA A 124 5.17 28.39 -39.57
C ALA A 124 4.81 28.56 -38.08
N GLU A 125 4.30 29.73 -37.69
CA GLU A 125 3.83 30.00 -36.33
C GLU A 125 2.68 29.06 -35.92
N LEU A 126 1.71 28.83 -36.81
CA LEU A 126 0.61 27.89 -36.57
C LEU A 126 1.11 26.45 -36.41
N LYS A 127 2.14 26.03 -37.15
CA LYS A 127 2.77 24.71 -36.97
C LYS A 127 3.48 24.61 -35.62
N ALA A 128 4.24 25.65 -35.24
CA ALA A 128 4.93 25.70 -33.95
C ALA A 128 3.94 25.60 -32.77
N ARG A 129 2.86 26.41 -32.77
CA ARG A 129 1.82 26.35 -31.73
C ARG A 129 1.05 25.03 -31.70
N LYS A 130 0.83 24.38 -32.84
CA LYS A 130 0.23 23.03 -32.89
C LYS A 130 1.14 21.98 -32.27
N GLU A 131 2.44 22.09 -32.47
CA GLU A 131 3.43 21.19 -31.89
C GLU A 131 3.55 21.42 -30.37
N GLU A 132 3.63 22.67 -29.92
CA GLU A 132 3.60 23.03 -28.50
C GLU A 132 2.34 22.49 -27.80
N ALA A 133 1.16 22.68 -28.40
CA ALA A 133 -0.10 22.15 -27.88
C ALA A 133 -0.11 20.60 -27.84
N ARG A 134 0.51 19.93 -28.83
CA ARG A 134 0.65 18.47 -28.85
C ARG A 134 1.50 17.98 -27.68
N VAL A 135 2.67 18.57 -27.47
CA VAL A 135 3.57 18.23 -26.35
C VAL A 135 2.86 18.47 -25.01
N MET A 136 2.16 19.61 -24.85
CA MET A 136 1.41 19.91 -23.63
C MET A 136 0.29 18.89 -23.34
N ILE A 137 -0.40 18.38 -24.37
CA ILE A 137 -1.40 17.31 -24.23
C ILE A 137 -0.72 15.99 -23.82
N GLU A 138 0.39 15.60 -24.45
CA GLU A 138 1.14 14.38 -24.11
C GLU A 138 1.66 14.42 -22.65
N GLU A 139 2.15 15.57 -22.19
CA GLU A 139 2.55 15.79 -20.80
C GLU A 139 1.36 15.74 -19.84
N MET A 140 0.24 16.39 -20.16
CA MET A 140 -0.98 16.36 -19.35
C MET A 140 -1.55 14.94 -19.23
N GLU A 141 -1.53 14.15 -20.30
CA GLU A 141 -1.91 12.74 -20.25
C GLU A 141 -0.95 11.89 -19.41
N LYS A 142 0.35 12.16 -19.47
CA LYS A 142 1.34 11.47 -18.62
C LYS A 142 1.08 11.78 -17.14
N MET A 143 0.85 13.04 -16.80
CA MET A 143 0.52 13.47 -15.44
C MET A 143 -0.82 12.90 -14.96
N SER A 144 -1.85 12.84 -15.82
CA SER A 144 -3.15 12.28 -15.43
C SER A 144 -3.10 10.77 -15.19
N ARG A 145 -2.32 10.02 -15.98
CA ARG A 145 -2.05 8.59 -15.76
C ARG A 145 -1.28 8.33 -14.46
N ASP A 146 -0.25 9.11 -14.18
CA ASP A 146 0.52 9.03 -12.92
C ASP A 146 -0.37 9.37 -11.71
N LEU A 147 -1.13 10.47 -11.77
CA LEU A 147 -2.08 10.87 -10.73
C LEU A 147 -3.14 9.80 -10.46
N ALA A 148 -3.69 9.17 -11.51
CA ALA A 148 -4.66 8.09 -11.37
C ALA A 148 -4.06 6.85 -10.70
N SER A 149 -2.80 6.50 -10.98
CA SER A 149 -2.09 5.42 -10.28
C SER A 149 -1.93 5.75 -8.81
N ARG A 150 -1.38 6.94 -8.49
CA ARG A 150 -1.16 7.36 -7.10
C ARG A 150 -2.45 7.45 -6.29
N TYR A 151 -3.55 7.90 -6.91
CA TYR A 151 -4.86 7.92 -6.26
C TYR A 151 -5.32 6.51 -5.88
N LYS A 152 -5.16 5.53 -6.77
CA LYS A 152 -5.47 4.13 -6.50
C LYS A 152 -4.58 3.53 -5.40
N ASP A 153 -3.30 3.88 -5.38
CA ASP A 153 -2.38 3.45 -4.32
C ASP A 153 -2.79 4.01 -2.94
N VAL A 154 -3.24 5.27 -2.89
CA VAL A 154 -3.79 5.90 -1.68
C VAL A 154 -5.11 5.25 -1.26
N GLU A 155 -6.01 4.92 -2.20
CA GLU A 155 -7.28 4.23 -1.93
C GLU A 155 -7.04 2.85 -1.29
N ILE A 156 -6.04 2.09 -1.78
CA ILE A 156 -5.63 0.81 -1.18
C ILE A 156 -5.06 1.02 0.24
N GLN A 157 -4.24 2.05 0.44
CA GLN A 157 -3.71 2.39 1.77
C GLN A 157 -4.82 2.81 2.74
N GLU A 158 -5.84 3.53 2.27
CA GLU A 158 -7.01 3.94 3.07
C GLU A 158 -7.84 2.73 3.51
N THR A 159 -8.02 1.73 2.64
CA THR A 159 -8.65 0.45 3.05
C THR A 159 -7.82 -0.30 4.10
N GLN A 160 -6.50 -0.34 3.96
CA GLN A 160 -5.63 -0.97 4.95
C GLN A 160 -5.65 -0.22 6.28
N LEU A 161 -5.66 1.12 6.25
CA LEU A 161 -5.75 1.98 7.42
C LEU A 161 -7.11 1.91 8.14
N THR A 162 -8.19 1.48 7.47
CA THR A 162 -9.48 1.25 8.11
C THR A 162 -9.61 -0.13 8.76
N GLU A 163 -8.93 -1.16 8.24
CA GLU A 163 -8.86 -2.50 8.84
C GLU A 163 -7.86 -2.59 10.02
N LEU A 164 -6.78 -1.80 9.98
CA LEU A 164 -5.69 -1.89 10.96
C LEU A 164 -6.09 -1.63 12.43
N PRO A 165 -6.97 -0.66 12.76
CA PRO A 165 -7.38 -0.40 14.15
C PRO A 165 -8.10 -1.59 14.79
N GLU A 166 -8.99 -2.27 14.05
CA GLU A 166 -9.68 -3.47 14.53
C GLU A 166 -8.69 -4.63 14.72
N SER A 167 -7.71 -4.76 13.82
CA SER A 167 -6.62 -5.74 13.98
C SER A 167 -5.79 -5.48 15.24
N ILE A 168 -5.46 -4.20 15.51
CA ILE A 168 -4.73 -3.79 16.71
C ILE A 168 -5.55 -4.09 17.98
N GLU A 169 -6.83 -3.71 18.04
CA GLU A 169 -7.69 -3.98 19.22
C GLU A 169 -7.82 -5.49 19.50
N ASN A 170 -7.96 -6.30 18.45
CA ASN A 170 -7.96 -7.77 18.56
C ASN A 170 -6.61 -8.32 19.08
N LEU A 171 -5.49 -7.77 18.60
CA LEU A 171 -4.15 -8.16 19.07
C LEU A 171 -3.89 -7.71 20.51
N GLU A 172 -4.32 -6.51 20.91
CA GLU A 172 -4.21 -6.02 22.29
C GLU A 172 -5.09 -6.84 23.24
N SER A 173 -6.32 -7.16 22.84
CA SER A 173 -7.24 -8.04 23.58
C SER A 173 -6.67 -9.45 23.77
N THR A 174 -6.10 -10.05 22.71
CA THR A 174 -5.46 -11.37 22.82
C THR A 174 -4.18 -11.33 23.67
N ILE A 175 -3.35 -10.29 23.57
CA ILE A 175 -2.19 -10.09 24.44
C ILE A 175 -2.62 -9.92 25.91
N ALA A 176 -3.65 -9.12 26.19
CA ALA A 176 -4.20 -8.94 27.52
C ALA A 176 -4.74 -10.27 28.09
N GLY A 177 -5.47 -11.04 27.28
CA GLY A 177 -5.97 -12.37 27.64
C GLY A 177 -4.86 -13.39 27.88
N LEU A 178 -3.77 -13.36 27.10
CA LEU A 178 -2.60 -14.22 27.31
C LEU A 178 -1.83 -13.83 28.58
N ARG A 179 -1.63 -12.53 28.84
CA ARG A 179 -1.02 -12.03 30.09
C ARG A 179 -1.87 -12.39 31.31
N ALA A 180 -3.19 -12.25 31.23
CA ALA A 180 -4.10 -12.66 32.30
C ALA A 180 -4.03 -14.17 32.57
N LYS A 181 -3.97 -15.01 31.52
CA LYS A 181 -3.75 -16.46 31.65
C LYS A 181 -2.39 -16.80 32.23
N GLN A 182 -1.33 -16.07 31.86
CA GLN A 182 0.01 -16.25 32.43
C GLN A 182 0.01 -15.95 33.92
N VAL A 183 -0.55 -14.81 34.34
CA VAL A 183 -0.67 -14.43 35.77
C VAL A 183 -1.54 -15.42 36.54
N ALA A 184 -2.68 -15.85 35.98
CA ALA A 184 -3.53 -16.87 36.60
C ALA A 184 -2.85 -18.25 36.69
N SER A 185 -1.90 -18.55 35.79
CA SER A 185 -1.08 -19.75 35.82
C SER A 185 0.22 -19.61 36.64
N MET A 186 0.52 -18.42 37.19
CA MET A 186 1.58 -18.19 38.19
C MET A 186 1.07 -18.48 39.61
N ASP A 187 0.33 -19.58 39.78
CA ASP A 187 0.00 -20.09 41.10
C ASP A 187 1.30 -20.57 41.78
N THR A 188 1.70 -19.86 42.83
CA THR A 188 2.94 -20.11 43.58
C THR A 188 2.93 -21.43 44.35
N SER A 189 1.79 -22.12 44.44
CA SER A 189 1.67 -23.43 45.11
C SER A 189 2.20 -24.60 44.29
N ASN A 190 2.35 -24.45 42.96
CA ASN A 190 2.76 -25.54 42.07
C ASN A 190 4.27 -25.51 41.77
N PRO A 191 5.03 -26.61 41.92
CA PRO A 191 6.47 -26.63 41.62
C PRO A 191 6.79 -26.40 40.13
N ARG A 192 5.81 -26.60 39.23
CA ARG A 192 5.89 -26.23 37.80
C ARG A 192 5.79 -24.72 37.54
N SER A 193 5.43 -23.90 38.54
CA SER A 193 5.33 -22.43 38.44
C SER A 193 6.69 -21.79 38.06
N SER A 194 7.80 -22.47 38.40
CA SER A 194 9.15 -22.15 37.92
C SER A 194 9.29 -22.04 36.39
N GLN A 195 8.43 -22.71 35.61
CA GLN A 195 8.43 -22.66 34.14
C GLN A 195 7.64 -21.46 33.57
N ASN A 196 6.84 -20.78 34.39
CA ASN A 196 6.02 -19.62 34.02
C ASN A 196 6.64 -18.28 34.46
N LEU A 197 7.85 -18.32 35.06
CA LEU A 197 8.59 -17.15 35.51
C LEU A 197 8.98 -16.23 34.35
N THR A 198 9.08 -14.93 34.64
CA THR A 198 9.64 -13.96 33.71
C THR A 198 11.14 -14.20 33.52
N LEU A 199 11.69 -13.78 32.37
CA LEU A 199 13.11 -14.00 32.05
C LEU A 199 14.09 -13.47 33.13
N PRO A 200 13.87 -12.31 33.79
CA PRO A 200 14.72 -11.90 34.91
C PRO A 200 14.64 -12.87 36.10
N ALA A 201 13.44 -13.31 36.47
CA ALA A 201 13.24 -14.23 37.59
C ALA A 201 13.82 -15.64 37.30
N THR A 202 13.82 -16.10 36.04
CA THR A 202 14.51 -17.35 35.69
C THR A 202 16.03 -17.21 35.76
N MET A 203 16.58 -16.05 35.41
CA MET A 203 18.03 -15.77 35.55
C MET A 203 18.47 -15.70 37.00
N GLU A 204 17.68 -15.06 37.87
CA GLU A 204 17.94 -15.02 39.33
C GLU A 204 17.92 -16.43 39.92
N LEU A 205 16.87 -17.21 39.67
CA LEU A 205 16.75 -18.59 40.14
C LEU A 205 17.88 -19.48 39.61
N LEU A 206 18.28 -19.33 38.34
CA LEU A 206 19.41 -20.05 37.77
C LEU A 206 20.72 -19.71 38.51
N SER A 207 20.98 -18.43 38.80
CA SER A 207 22.17 -18.01 39.55
C SER A 207 22.19 -18.53 41.00
N GLU A 208 21.02 -18.62 41.65
CA GLU A 208 20.87 -19.24 42.98
C GLU A 208 21.24 -20.72 42.93
N ARG A 209 20.70 -21.48 41.96
CA ARG A 209 21.01 -22.91 41.81
C ARG A 209 22.44 -23.18 41.38
N GLU A 210 23.06 -22.32 40.59
CA GLU A 210 24.50 -22.39 40.30
C GLU A 210 25.35 -22.15 41.56
N ALA A 211 24.95 -21.21 42.43
CA ALA A 211 25.62 -20.96 43.70
C ALA A 211 25.45 -22.15 44.68
N GLU A 212 24.26 -22.75 44.76
CA GLU A 212 24.01 -23.98 45.53
C GLU A 212 24.87 -25.14 45.02
N LEU A 213 24.90 -25.39 43.70
CA LEU A 213 25.71 -26.45 43.10
C LEU A 213 27.22 -26.20 43.34
N ALA A 214 27.68 -24.96 43.25
CA ALA A 214 29.06 -24.60 43.57
C ALA A 214 29.39 -24.83 45.07
N ALA A 215 28.45 -24.55 45.97
CA ALA A 215 28.60 -24.84 47.40
C ALA A 215 28.64 -26.35 47.67
N LEU A 216 27.74 -27.12 47.04
CA LEU A 216 27.67 -28.58 47.18
C LEU A 216 28.95 -29.25 46.63
N ASN A 217 29.45 -28.80 45.48
CA ASN A 217 30.71 -29.28 44.91
C ASN A 217 31.92 -29.00 45.82
N ARG A 218 31.95 -27.85 46.52
CA ARG A 218 32.98 -27.55 47.54
C ARG A 218 32.88 -28.51 48.74
N GLN A 219 31.66 -28.83 49.20
CA GLN A 219 31.45 -29.81 50.27
C GLN A 219 31.91 -31.21 49.84
N ILE A 220 31.54 -31.65 48.64
CA ILE A 220 31.97 -32.93 48.07
C ILE A 220 33.50 -32.99 48.00
N ALA A 221 34.17 -31.95 47.50
CA ALA A 221 35.63 -31.88 47.45
C ALA A 221 36.28 -31.93 48.85
N ALA A 222 35.70 -31.25 49.85
CA ALA A 222 36.19 -31.29 51.23
C ALA A 222 36.03 -32.69 51.87
N VAL A 223 34.92 -33.37 51.61
CA VAL A 223 34.69 -34.75 52.05
C VAL A 223 35.66 -35.70 51.33
N GLN A 224 35.80 -35.60 50.01
CA GLN A 224 36.75 -36.42 49.23
C GLN A 224 38.21 -36.23 49.67
N ASN A 225 38.62 -35.01 50.04
CA ASN A 225 39.98 -34.73 50.54
C ASN A 225 40.21 -35.26 51.97
N SER A 226 39.18 -35.31 52.81
CA SER A 226 39.28 -35.82 54.19
C SER A 226 39.11 -37.33 54.31
N LEU A 227 38.36 -37.95 53.39
CA LEU A 227 38.14 -39.39 53.29
C LEU A 227 39.44 -40.22 53.35
N PRO A 228 40.48 -40.02 52.50
CA PRO A 228 41.69 -40.86 52.49
C PRO A 228 42.53 -40.71 53.77
N ARG A 229 42.38 -39.60 54.50
CA ARG A 229 43.00 -39.45 55.82
C ARG A 229 42.23 -40.25 56.86
N LYS A 230 40.90 -40.17 56.84
CA LYS A 230 40.03 -40.90 57.78
C LYS A 230 40.05 -42.41 57.57
N THR A 231 40.17 -42.89 56.33
CA THR A 231 40.40 -44.33 56.07
C THR A 231 41.74 -44.80 56.64
N ARG A 232 42.84 -44.05 56.43
CA ARG A 232 44.14 -44.38 57.02
C ARG A 232 44.13 -44.37 58.55
N GLU A 233 43.46 -43.39 59.16
CA GLU A 233 43.27 -43.35 60.63
C GLU A 233 42.46 -44.57 61.12
N ALA A 234 41.39 -44.96 60.41
CA ALA A 234 40.60 -46.14 60.75
C ALA A 234 41.40 -47.45 60.59
N GLU A 235 42.10 -47.64 59.47
CA GLU A 235 42.95 -48.82 59.24
C GLU A 235 44.11 -48.91 60.27
N ALA A 236 44.62 -47.78 60.76
CA ALA A 236 45.65 -47.77 61.80
C ALA A 236 45.09 -48.30 63.13
N ILE A 237 43.91 -47.80 63.53
CA ILE A 237 43.19 -48.27 64.73
C ILE A 237 42.81 -49.75 64.58
N GLU A 238 42.36 -50.20 63.40
CA GLU A 238 42.05 -51.60 63.14
C GLU A 238 43.28 -52.52 63.30
N ARG A 239 44.46 -52.08 62.81
CA ARG A 239 45.73 -52.80 63.03
C ARG A 239 46.08 -52.87 64.52
N GLU A 240 45.95 -51.78 65.26
CA GLU A 240 46.19 -51.73 66.71
C GLU A 240 45.23 -52.65 67.47
N CYS A 241 43.93 -52.60 67.18
CA CYS A 241 42.92 -53.53 67.70
C CYS A 241 43.32 -54.99 67.42
N SER A 242 43.73 -55.34 66.20
CA SER A 242 44.15 -56.71 65.87
C SER A 242 45.39 -57.19 66.67
N VAL A 243 46.27 -56.28 67.09
CA VAL A 243 47.43 -56.60 67.95
C VAL A 243 46.98 -56.76 69.40
N LEU A 244 46.08 -55.91 69.88
CA LEU A 244 45.50 -56.02 71.22
C LEU A 244 44.63 -57.29 71.37
N GLU A 245 43.91 -57.69 70.33
CA GLU A 245 43.15 -58.94 70.28
C GLU A 245 44.06 -60.16 70.36
N ARG A 246 45.14 -60.23 69.56
CA ARG A 246 46.15 -61.30 69.68
C ARG A 246 46.76 -61.36 71.07
N ARG A 247 47.17 -60.22 71.65
CA ARG A 247 47.71 -60.15 73.02
C ARG A 247 46.69 -60.61 74.07
N LYS A 248 45.41 -60.29 73.89
CA LYS A 248 44.30 -60.76 74.73
C LYS A 248 44.13 -62.28 74.61
N GLU A 249 44.17 -62.82 73.39
CA GLU A 249 44.10 -64.28 73.16
C GLU A 249 45.30 -65.01 73.77
N GLU A 250 46.52 -64.50 73.57
CA GLU A 250 47.75 -65.00 74.20
C GLU A 250 47.65 -64.97 75.73
N ALA A 251 47.21 -63.86 76.33
CA ALA A 251 47.02 -63.76 77.78
C ALA A 251 45.92 -64.71 78.29
N ILE A 252 44.83 -64.91 77.53
CA ILE A 252 43.79 -65.90 77.86
C ILE A 252 44.35 -67.33 77.76
N MET A 253 45.19 -67.64 76.76
CA MET A 253 45.86 -68.93 76.65
C MET A 253 46.82 -69.14 77.83
N GLN A 254 47.71 -68.19 78.13
CA GLN A 254 48.61 -68.24 79.27
C GLN A 254 47.85 -68.43 80.60
N ALA A 255 46.77 -67.69 80.83
CA ALA A 255 45.93 -67.85 82.02
C ALA A 255 45.23 -69.22 82.09
N ARG A 256 44.77 -69.76 80.94
CA ARG A 256 44.21 -71.12 80.85
C ARG A 256 45.27 -72.18 81.10
N GLU A 257 46.49 -72.00 80.60
CA GLU A 257 47.60 -72.92 80.81
C GLU A 257 48.12 -72.89 82.24
N ALA A 258 48.28 -71.72 82.85
CA ALA A 258 48.61 -71.57 84.26
C ALA A 258 47.53 -72.24 85.15
N ARG A 259 46.25 -72.02 84.85
CA ARG A 259 45.14 -72.74 85.52
C ARG A 259 45.22 -74.25 85.32
N ARG A 260 45.59 -74.73 84.13
CA ARG A 260 45.77 -76.16 83.82
C ARG A 260 46.97 -76.76 84.56
N LYS A 261 48.10 -76.06 84.65
CA LYS A 261 49.29 -76.49 85.42
C LYS A 261 48.98 -76.58 86.91
N LYS A 262 48.34 -75.55 87.47
CA LYS A 262 47.82 -75.54 88.85
C LYS A 262 46.84 -76.70 89.12
N GLN A 263 46.00 -77.06 88.16
CA GLN A 263 45.09 -78.22 88.29
C GLN A 263 45.78 -79.58 88.12
N LYS A 264 46.96 -79.63 87.47
CA LYS A 264 47.77 -80.85 87.31
C LYS A 264 48.79 -81.06 88.43
N GLY A 265 48.89 -80.14 89.39
CA GLY A 265 49.83 -80.24 90.52
C GLY A 265 51.30 -79.97 90.14
N GLU A 266 51.54 -79.43 88.95
CA GLU A 266 52.88 -79.00 88.51
C GLU A 266 53.17 -77.64 89.20
N THR A 267 54.05 -77.65 90.20
CA THR A 267 54.41 -76.48 91.00
C THR A 267 55.06 -75.41 90.12
N ASP A 268 54.67 -74.15 90.31
CA ASP A 268 55.25 -73.06 89.56
C ASP A 268 56.72 -72.88 89.98
N GLY A 269 57.64 -72.92 89.01
CA GLY A 269 59.07 -72.75 89.27
C GLY A 269 59.40 -71.41 89.96
N THR A 270 58.53 -70.40 89.84
CA THR A 270 58.66 -69.16 90.61
C THR A 270 58.25 -69.31 92.08
N GLU A 271 57.28 -70.18 92.40
CA GLU A 271 56.96 -70.52 93.80
C GLU A 271 58.05 -71.40 94.41
N GLU A 272 58.65 -72.31 93.64
CA GLU A 272 59.78 -73.13 94.13
C GLU A 272 61.02 -72.29 94.37
N MET A 273 61.40 -71.39 93.46
CA MET A 273 62.44 -70.41 93.71
C MET A 273 62.06 -69.47 94.87
N GLY A 274 60.80 -69.04 94.98
CA GLY A 274 60.34 -68.21 96.11
C GLY A 274 60.38 -68.91 97.48
N LYS A 275 60.29 -70.26 97.50
CA LYS A 275 60.53 -71.09 98.69
C LYS A 275 62.03 -71.29 98.93
N TRP A 276 62.82 -71.50 97.87
CA TRP A 276 64.27 -71.68 97.97
C TRP A 276 64.98 -70.39 98.44
N TYR A 277 64.59 -69.23 97.91
CA TYR A 277 65.06 -67.91 98.37
C TYR A 277 64.61 -67.61 99.79
N ARG A 278 63.39 -68.00 100.22
CA ARG A 278 62.99 -67.86 101.64
C ARG A 278 63.76 -68.79 102.56
N GLY A 279 64.00 -70.04 102.18
CA GLY A 279 64.87 -70.94 102.94
C GLY A 279 66.32 -70.43 103.00
N ALA A 280 66.84 -69.86 101.90
CA ALA A 280 68.16 -69.21 101.88
C ALA A 280 68.19 -67.93 102.74
N GLU A 281 67.10 -67.15 102.77
CA GLU A 281 66.94 -65.99 103.64
C GLU A 281 66.88 -66.40 105.12
N GLU A 282 66.14 -67.46 105.47
CA GLU A 282 66.07 -68.02 106.82
C GLU A 282 67.46 -68.52 107.28
N ILE A 283 68.18 -69.27 106.44
CA ILE A 283 69.55 -69.74 106.74
C ILE A 283 70.53 -68.55 106.86
N LEU A 284 70.38 -67.50 106.03
CA LEU A 284 71.19 -66.29 106.16
C LEU A 284 70.85 -65.48 107.42
N LYS A 285 69.58 -65.40 107.82
CA LYS A 285 69.16 -64.76 109.08
C LYS A 285 69.70 -65.51 110.30
N GLU A 286 69.62 -66.84 110.30
CA GLU A 286 70.16 -67.70 111.36
C GLU A 286 71.69 -67.57 111.48
N MET A 287 72.40 -67.47 110.34
CA MET A 287 73.86 -67.34 110.31
C MET A 287 74.39 -65.93 110.61
N VAL A 288 73.57 -64.88 110.45
CA VAL A 288 73.96 -63.47 110.70
C VAL A 288 73.44 -62.96 112.06
N GLY A 289 72.54 -63.69 112.73
CA GLY A 289 72.13 -63.42 114.11
C GLY A 289 71.25 -62.17 114.25
N ILE A 290 70.38 -61.91 113.28
CA ILE A 290 69.44 -60.78 113.29
C ILE A 290 68.02 -61.34 113.40
N GLU A 291 67.39 -61.17 114.56
CA GLU A 291 65.95 -61.38 114.74
C GLU A 291 65.17 -60.20 114.11
N GLY A 292 64.43 -60.46 113.04
CA GLY A 292 63.61 -59.47 112.31
C GLY A 292 63.62 -59.67 110.79
#